data_AF-A0AAW2CIN6-F1
#
_entry.id   AF-A0AAW2CIN6-F1
#
_cell.length_a   1.000
_cell.length_b   1.000
_cell.length_c   1.000
_cell.angle_alpha   90.00
_cell.angle_beta   90.00
_cell.angle_gamma   90.00
#
_symmetry.space_group_name_H-M   'P 1'
#
loop_
_entity.id
_entity.type
_entity.pdbx_description
1 polymer ?
#
loop_
_entity_poly.entity_id
_entity_poly.type
_entity_poly.pdbx_seq_one_letter_code
_entity_poly.pdbx_strand_id
1 'polypeptide(L)'
;MELEDLVRCSTKNYVPLTPISFLERAAKAYRDTTSIVNGSVKYTWGDMHERCLKIASALNQLGISRGDVVATLAPNVPAMHELHFAVPMAGALICPLNTRHDSAMLSVLLEHSKAKIIFVDYQLLDIAHGALKLLTKTKRKPPILVLIAESDGPLPTDHIASETHEYECLLAAGHNGFEIIRPNTRQGVHHVGLEDVEVKDPVTMASVPADGKTIGEIMFRDLEATKEAFNGGWFRSGDLAVKHPDNYIEVKDQLNDVIISGGENISTVEVEIVLYSHPAILEAAVVARPDNHWGQTPCAFVKLKEGYDGVGAQEIIKFC
;
A
#
# COMPACT_ATOMS: atom_id res chain seq x y z
N MET A 1 32.63 -18.23 16.29
CA MET A 1 32.44 -18.73 14.91
C MET A 1 31.93 -17.54 14.14
N GLU A 2 32.86 -16.80 13.54
CA GLU A 2 32.53 -15.59 12.79
C GLU A 2 31.75 -15.98 11.53
N LEU A 3 30.79 -15.13 11.13
CA LEU A 3 29.89 -15.36 9.99
C LEU A 3 30.62 -15.49 8.65
N GLU A 4 31.94 -15.30 8.63
CA GLU A 4 32.80 -15.33 7.44
C GLU A 4 33.09 -16.75 6.92
N ASP A 5 32.91 -17.78 7.75
CA ASP A 5 33.18 -19.19 7.39
C ASP A 5 31.97 -19.94 6.79
N LEU A 6 30.82 -19.28 6.63
CA LEU A 6 29.69 -19.84 5.88
C LEU A 6 30.05 -19.84 4.40
N VAL A 7 30.45 -21.01 3.89
CA VAL A 7 30.60 -21.31 2.46
C VAL A 7 29.34 -20.84 1.73
N ARG A 8 29.39 -19.63 1.16
CA ARG A 8 28.32 -19.11 0.30
C ARG A 8 28.29 -20.02 -0.92
N CYS A 9 27.26 -20.87 -1.01
CA CYS A 9 26.99 -21.66 -2.20
C CYS A 9 27.13 -20.74 -3.42
N SER A 10 27.97 -21.14 -4.37
CA SER A 10 28.16 -20.40 -5.63
C SER A 10 26.79 -20.00 -6.20
N THR A 11 26.74 -18.81 -6.80
CA THR A 11 25.60 -18.05 -7.36
C THR A 11 24.57 -18.79 -8.23
N LYS A 12 24.63 -20.12 -8.33
CA LYS A 12 23.75 -21.00 -9.11
C LYS A 12 22.44 -21.42 -8.42
N ASN A 13 22.33 -21.36 -7.09
CA ASN A 13 21.10 -21.72 -6.36
C ASN A 13 20.20 -20.51 -6.04
N TYR A 14 20.39 -19.41 -6.76
CA TYR A 14 19.74 -18.14 -6.45
C TYR A 14 18.67 -17.79 -7.48
N VAL A 15 17.41 -18.18 -7.24
CA VAL A 15 16.29 -17.86 -8.14
C VAL A 15 15.23 -17.04 -7.42
N PRO A 16 14.95 -15.83 -7.91
CA PRO A 16 13.73 -15.07 -7.76
C PRO A 16 12.47 -15.76 -7.26
N LEU A 17 12.04 -15.77 -5.99
CA LEU A 17 10.62 -16.03 -5.69
C LEU A 17 9.77 -14.81 -6.08
N THR A 18 9.37 -14.75 -7.34
CA THR A 18 8.54 -13.69 -7.89
C THR A 18 7.15 -14.25 -8.20
N PRO A 19 6.12 -13.40 -8.38
CA PRO A 19 4.82 -13.86 -8.85
C PRO A 19 4.95 -14.71 -10.13
N ILE A 20 5.85 -14.30 -11.03
CA ILE A 20 6.15 -15.00 -12.28
C ILE A 20 6.68 -16.42 -12.01
N SER A 21 7.75 -16.55 -11.23
CA SER A 21 8.36 -17.87 -10.98
C SER A 21 7.46 -18.78 -10.15
N PHE A 22 6.63 -18.20 -9.27
CA PHE A 22 5.59 -18.92 -8.56
C PHE A 22 4.57 -19.51 -9.54
N LEU A 23 4.01 -18.71 -10.45
CA LEU A 23 3.00 -19.17 -11.39
C LEU A 23 3.56 -20.23 -12.35
N GLU A 24 4.78 -20.05 -12.88
CA GLU A 24 5.42 -21.06 -13.73
C GLU A 24 5.64 -22.39 -13.00
N ARG A 25 6.08 -22.34 -11.74
CA ARG A 25 6.26 -23.55 -10.93
C ARG A 25 4.93 -24.23 -10.64
N ALA A 26 3.90 -23.45 -10.29
CA ALA A 26 2.57 -23.97 -10.02
C ALA A 26 1.97 -24.62 -11.28
N ALA A 27 2.06 -23.96 -12.43
CA ALA A 27 1.59 -24.49 -13.72
C ALA A 27 2.37 -25.74 -14.18
N LYS A 28 3.64 -25.87 -13.80
CA LYS A 28 4.44 -27.07 -14.11
C LYS A 28 4.13 -28.24 -13.18
N ALA A 29 4.05 -27.99 -11.87
CA ALA A 29 3.91 -29.04 -10.85
C ALA A 29 2.45 -29.46 -10.60
N TYR A 30 1.51 -28.51 -10.71
CA TYR A 30 0.10 -28.67 -10.34
C TYR A 30 -0.83 -28.25 -11.49
N ARG A 31 -0.42 -28.48 -12.74
CA ARG A 31 -1.11 -28.02 -13.96
C ARG A 31 -2.62 -28.17 -13.89
N ASP A 32 -3.10 -29.38 -13.62
CA ASP A 32 -4.52 -29.74 -13.69
C ASP A 32 -5.27 -29.49 -12.36
N THR A 33 -4.58 -28.94 -11.36
CA THR A 33 -5.19 -28.58 -10.07
C THR A 33 -5.86 -27.22 -10.19
N THR A 34 -7.02 -27.09 -9.55
CA THR A 34 -7.76 -25.82 -9.50
C THR A 34 -6.93 -24.71 -8.85
N SER A 35 -6.82 -23.57 -9.53
CA SER A 35 -6.11 -22.37 -9.06
C SER A 35 -7.08 -21.34 -8.48
N ILE A 36 -8.22 -21.13 -9.13
CA ILE A 36 -9.24 -20.16 -8.73
C ILE A 36 -10.65 -20.71 -8.98
N VAL A 37 -11.56 -20.35 -8.09
CA VAL A 37 -13.01 -20.58 -8.20
C VAL A 37 -13.69 -19.26 -7.90
N ASN A 38 -14.49 -18.75 -8.81
CA ASN A 38 -15.33 -17.57 -8.60
C ASN A 38 -16.67 -17.75 -9.33
N GLY A 39 -17.76 -17.97 -8.58
CA GLY A 39 -19.05 -18.29 -9.16
C GLY A 39 -18.98 -19.55 -10.01
N SER A 40 -19.38 -19.43 -11.28
CA SER A 40 -19.29 -20.47 -12.32
C SER A 40 -17.88 -20.63 -12.90
N VAL A 41 -17.02 -19.62 -12.76
CA VAL A 41 -15.66 -19.61 -13.32
C VAL A 41 -14.74 -20.47 -12.47
N LYS A 42 -14.07 -21.41 -13.12
CA LYS A 42 -13.08 -22.29 -12.52
C LYS A 42 -11.91 -22.48 -13.47
N TYR A 43 -10.71 -22.14 -13.01
CA TYR A 43 -9.48 -22.34 -13.78
C TYR A 43 -8.52 -23.25 -13.04
N THR A 44 -7.68 -23.95 -13.80
CA THR A 44 -6.54 -24.69 -13.29
C THR A 44 -5.29 -23.80 -13.25
N TRP A 45 -4.19 -24.28 -12.65
CA TRP A 45 -2.90 -23.57 -12.73
C TRP A 45 -2.36 -23.52 -14.16
N GLY A 46 -2.66 -24.53 -14.98
CA GLY A 46 -2.35 -24.52 -16.41
C GLY A 46 -3.08 -23.40 -17.16
N ASP A 47 -4.40 -23.32 -16.97
CA ASP A 47 -5.24 -22.27 -17.58
C ASP A 47 -4.78 -20.88 -17.15
N MET A 48 -4.53 -20.70 -15.84
CA MET A 48 -4.06 -19.44 -15.27
C MET A 48 -2.76 -18.97 -15.94
N HIS A 49 -1.79 -19.87 -16.11
CA HIS A 49 -0.52 -19.53 -16.75
C HIS A 49 -0.69 -19.18 -18.24
N GLU A 50 -1.50 -19.93 -18.98
CA GLU A 50 -1.78 -19.62 -20.39
C GLU A 50 -2.48 -18.27 -20.54
N ARG A 51 -3.51 -18.01 -19.71
CA ARG A 51 -4.23 -16.73 -19.70
C ARG A 51 -3.30 -15.57 -19.38
N CYS A 52 -2.43 -15.70 -18.38
CA CYS A 52 -1.45 -14.67 -18.05
C CYS A 52 -0.43 -14.41 -19.18
N LEU A 53 0.01 -15.45 -19.90
CA LEU A 53 0.88 -15.29 -21.07
C LEU A 53 0.20 -14.53 -22.20
N LYS A 54 -1.08 -14.84 -22.48
CA LYS A 54 -1.86 -14.12 -23.48
C LYS A 54 -2.05 -12.65 -23.11
N ILE A 55 -2.41 -12.36 -21.86
CA ILE A 55 -2.54 -10.96 -21.41
C ILE A 55 -1.19 -10.24 -21.48
N ALA A 56 -0.08 -10.87 -21.07
CA ALA A 56 1.25 -10.27 -21.17
C ALA A 56 1.65 -9.97 -22.63
N SER A 57 1.35 -10.89 -23.55
CA SER A 57 1.50 -10.68 -25.00
C SER A 57 0.69 -9.47 -25.48
N ALA A 58 -0.58 -9.41 -25.12
CA ALA A 58 -1.48 -8.36 -25.56
C ALA A 58 -1.07 -6.98 -25.01
N LEU A 59 -0.62 -6.90 -23.76
CA LEU A 59 -0.04 -5.68 -23.19
C LEU A 59 1.18 -5.20 -24.00
N ASN A 60 2.08 -6.11 -24.38
CA ASN A 60 3.23 -5.78 -25.21
C ASN A 60 2.82 -5.30 -26.62
N GLN A 61 1.77 -5.89 -27.22
CA GLN A 61 1.21 -5.44 -28.50
C GLN A 61 0.59 -4.03 -28.40
N LEU A 62 0.02 -3.67 -27.24
CA LEU A 62 -0.47 -2.32 -26.93
C LEU A 62 0.66 -1.32 -26.59
N GLY A 63 1.93 -1.75 -26.67
CA GLY A 63 3.10 -0.89 -26.47
C GLY A 63 3.52 -0.72 -25.02
N ILE A 64 3.04 -1.57 -24.10
CA ILE A 64 3.58 -1.64 -22.74
C ILE A 64 5.01 -2.19 -22.78
N SER A 65 5.90 -1.47 -22.12
CA SER A 65 7.32 -1.81 -21.99
C SER A 65 7.73 -1.91 -20.53
N ARG A 66 8.96 -2.35 -20.29
CA ARG A 66 9.50 -2.50 -18.93
C ARG A 66 9.38 -1.19 -18.13
N GLY A 67 8.86 -1.29 -16.92
CA GLY A 67 8.73 -0.15 -15.99
C GLY A 67 7.51 0.74 -16.25
N ASP A 68 6.74 0.48 -17.31
CA ASP A 68 5.45 1.14 -17.50
C ASP A 68 4.45 0.70 -16.43
N VAL A 69 3.53 1.60 -16.10
CA VAL A 69 2.51 1.36 -15.08
C VAL A 69 1.20 0.94 -15.73
N VAL A 70 0.64 -0.16 -15.23
CA VAL A 70 -0.68 -0.68 -15.58
C VAL A 70 -1.57 -0.56 -14.35
N ALA A 71 -2.52 0.36 -14.39
CA ALA A 71 -3.48 0.57 -13.31
C ALA A 71 -4.62 -0.45 -13.37
N THR A 72 -5.21 -0.75 -12.22
CA THR A 72 -6.39 -1.61 -12.12
C THR A 72 -7.37 -0.99 -11.13
N LEU A 73 -8.65 -0.96 -11.49
CA LEU A 73 -9.76 -0.49 -10.68
C LEU A 73 -10.84 -1.58 -10.72
N ALA A 74 -10.67 -2.61 -9.89
CA ALA A 74 -11.54 -3.77 -9.86
C ALA A 74 -11.62 -4.35 -8.44
N PRO A 75 -12.74 -5.00 -8.08
CA PRO A 75 -12.81 -5.84 -6.88
C PRO A 75 -11.99 -7.13 -7.06
N ASN A 76 -12.09 -8.04 -6.09
CA ASN A 76 -11.37 -9.31 -6.12
C ASN A 76 -12.02 -10.30 -7.13
N VAL A 77 -11.81 -10.06 -8.42
CA VAL A 77 -12.30 -10.87 -9.55
C VAL A 77 -11.15 -11.66 -10.21
N PRO A 78 -11.43 -12.69 -11.05
CA PRO A 78 -10.38 -13.53 -11.62
C PRO A 78 -9.40 -12.73 -12.49
N ALA A 79 -9.90 -11.78 -13.27
CA ALA A 79 -9.06 -10.86 -14.05
C ALA A 79 -8.05 -10.09 -13.17
N MET A 80 -8.45 -9.67 -11.97
CA MET A 80 -7.54 -9.00 -11.03
C MET A 80 -6.43 -9.96 -10.58
N HIS A 81 -6.76 -11.23 -10.30
CA HIS A 81 -5.77 -12.24 -9.96
C HIS A 81 -4.79 -12.50 -11.12
N GLU A 82 -5.31 -12.60 -12.35
CA GLU A 82 -4.53 -12.78 -13.58
C GLU A 82 -3.56 -11.63 -13.82
N LEU A 83 -4.00 -10.38 -13.64
CA LEU A 83 -3.19 -9.18 -13.84
C LEU A 83 -1.99 -9.09 -12.90
N HIS A 84 -2.10 -9.58 -11.65
CA HIS A 84 -0.96 -9.61 -10.71
C HIS A 84 0.20 -10.50 -11.18
N PHE A 85 -0.05 -11.44 -12.09
CA PHE A 85 0.98 -12.25 -12.73
C PHE A 85 1.33 -11.72 -14.13
N ALA A 86 0.32 -11.42 -14.93
CA ALA A 86 0.48 -11.05 -16.34
C ALA A 86 1.19 -9.71 -16.52
N VAL A 87 0.89 -8.70 -15.69
CA VAL A 87 1.54 -7.38 -15.78
C VAL A 87 3.05 -7.49 -15.48
N PRO A 88 3.49 -8.17 -14.39
CA PRO A 88 4.90 -8.47 -14.22
C PRO A 88 5.51 -9.32 -15.33
N MET A 89 4.77 -10.27 -15.91
CA MET A 89 5.26 -11.07 -17.05
C MET A 89 5.57 -10.20 -18.28
N ALA A 90 4.83 -9.11 -18.49
CA ALA A 90 5.12 -8.08 -19.49
C ALA A 90 6.23 -7.10 -19.07
N GLY A 91 6.85 -7.29 -17.90
CA GLY A 91 7.89 -6.40 -17.36
C GLY A 91 7.37 -5.07 -16.80
N ALA A 92 6.05 -4.91 -16.72
CA ALA A 92 5.38 -3.70 -16.25
C ALA A 92 5.08 -3.77 -14.73
N LEU A 93 4.67 -2.63 -14.18
CA LEU A 93 4.30 -2.45 -12.78
C LEU A 93 2.78 -2.41 -12.66
N ILE A 94 2.20 -3.31 -11.86
CA ILE A 94 0.78 -3.25 -11.54
C ILE A 94 0.53 -2.21 -10.47
N CYS A 95 -0.49 -1.37 -10.65
CA CYS A 95 -0.95 -0.37 -9.69
C CYS A 95 -2.43 -0.60 -9.36
N PRO A 96 -2.73 -1.39 -8.32
CA PRO A 96 -4.09 -1.54 -7.79
C PRO A 96 -4.60 -0.24 -7.17
N LEU A 97 -5.73 0.26 -7.67
CA LEU A 97 -6.39 1.45 -7.17
C LEU A 97 -7.58 1.04 -6.30
N ASN A 98 -7.79 1.77 -5.21
CA ASN A 98 -8.87 1.48 -4.27
C ASN A 98 -10.23 1.80 -4.90
N THR A 99 -11.11 0.80 -4.90
CA THR A 99 -12.45 0.87 -5.51
C THR A 99 -13.41 1.81 -4.78
N ARG A 100 -13.04 2.32 -3.60
CA ARG A 100 -13.82 3.33 -2.84
C ARG A 100 -13.53 4.77 -3.24
N HIS A 101 -12.55 5.01 -4.12
CA HIS A 101 -12.22 6.36 -4.56
C HIS A 101 -13.23 6.90 -5.58
N ASP A 102 -13.53 8.18 -5.47
CA ASP A 102 -14.32 8.89 -6.46
C ASP A 102 -13.47 9.26 -7.70
N SER A 103 -14.13 9.79 -8.73
CA SER A 103 -13.47 10.18 -9.98
C SER A 103 -12.37 11.24 -9.79
N ALA A 104 -12.51 12.13 -8.80
CA ALA A 104 -11.55 13.20 -8.57
C ALA A 104 -10.24 12.64 -8.00
N MET A 105 -10.34 11.82 -6.95
CA MET A 105 -9.19 11.13 -6.37
C MET A 105 -8.54 10.20 -7.39
N LEU A 106 -9.35 9.44 -8.14
CA LEU A 106 -8.85 8.53 -9.18
C LEU A 106 -8.08 9.27 -10.27
N SER A 107 -8.55 10.46 -10.69
CA SER A 107 -7.83 11.32 -11.65
C SER A 107 -6.45 11.70 -11.14
N VAL A 108 -6.34 12.13 -9.88
CA VAL A 108 -5.05 12.51 -9.26
C VAL A 108 -4.09 11.31 -9.21
N LEU A 109 -4.58 10.14 -8.80
CA LEU A 109 -3.76 8.92 -8.72
C LEU A 109 -3.25 8.46 -10.09
N LEU A 110 -4.09 8.53 -11.12
CA LEU A 110 -3.70 8.21 -12.50
C LEU A 110 -2.69 9.22 -13.06
N GLU A 111 -2.84 10.50 -12.73
CA GLU A 111 -1.86 11.53 -13.08
C GLU A 111 -0.51 11.29 -12.41
N HIS A 112 -0.49 10.97 -11.11
CA HIS A 112 0.76 10.71 -10.39
C HIS A 112 1.43 9.41 -10.83
N SER A 113 0.67 8.32 -10.95
CA SER A 113 1.19 6.98 -11.28
C SER A 113 1.70 6.87 -12.72
N LYS A 114 1.27 7.74 -13.63
CA LYS A 114 1.68 7.68 -15.05
C LYS A 114 1.25 6.38 -15.74
N ALA A 115 0.12 5.83 -15.30
CA ALA A 115 -0.47 4.65 -15.92
C ALA A 115 -0.68 4.86 -17.42
N LYS A 116 -0.26 3.87 -18.22
CA LYS A 116 -0.50 3.84 -19.67
C LYS A 116 -1.79 3.09 -20.04
N ILE A 117 -2.17 2.13 -19.20
CA ILE A 117 -3.39 1.33 -19.32
C ILE A 117 -4.07 1.30 -17.96
N ILE A 118 -5.40 1.33 -17.95
CA ILE A 118 -6.23 1.05 -16.78
C ILE A 118 -7.22 -0.07 -17.10
N PHE A 119 -7.20 -1.14 -16.30
CA PHE A 119 -8.24 -2.16 -16.31
C PHE A 119 -9.35 -1.77 -15.33
N VAL A 120 -10.60 -1.81 -15.75
CA VAL A 120 -11.74 -1.31 -14.96
C VAL A 120 -12.86 -2.35 -14.93
N ASP A 121 -13.31 -2.71 -13.74
CA ASP A 121 -14.51 -3.53 -13.57
C ASP A 121 -15.76 -2.79 -14.05
N TYR A 122 -16.68 -3.49 -14.70
CA TYR A 122 -17.91 -2.93 -15.26
C TYR A 122 -18.71 -2.07 -14.26
N GLN A 123 -18.72 -2.41 -12.97
CA GLN A 123 -19.44 -1.66 -11.94
C GLN A 123 -18.82 -0.29 -11.64
N LEU A 124 -17.55 -0.10 -12.01
CA LEU A 124 -16.76 1.10 -11.72
C LEU A 124 -16.49 1.93 -12.97
N LEU A 125 -17.11 1.58 -14.10
CA LEU A 125 -16.88 2.21 -15.39
C LEU A 125 -17.21 3.71 -15.38
N ASP A 126 -18.32 4.10 -14.73
CA ASP A 126 -18.71 5.51 -14.62
C ASP A 126 -17.70 6.34 -13.84
N ILE A 127 -17.15 5.78 -12.75
CA ILE A 127 -16.13 6.43 -11.93
C ILE A 127 -14.86 6.63 -12.76
N ALA A 128 -14.44 5.61 -13.52
CA ALA A 128 -13.29 5.68 -14.40
C ALA A 128 -13.48 6.70 -15.53
N HIS A 129 -14.64 6.71 -16.20
CA HIS A 129 -14.97 7.72 -17.22
C HIS A 129 -14.92 9.14 -16.65
N GLY A 130 -15.46 9.34 -15.45
CA GLY A 130 -15.37 10.62 -14.73
C GLY A 130 -13.90 11.04 -14.52
N ALA A 131 -13.04 10.12 -14.08
CA ALA A 131 -11.63 10.38 -13.85
C ALA A 131 -10.86 10.68 -15.15
N LEU A 132 -11.10 9.91 -16.21
CA LEU A 132 -10.49 10.15 -17.52
C LEU A 132 -10.91 11.50 -18.10
N LYS A 133 -12.19 11.89 -17.94
CA LYS A 133 -12.66 13.22 -18.34
C LYS A 133 -11.95 14.35 -17.58
N LEU A 134 -11.68 14.17 -16.29
CA LEU A 134 -10.89 15.13 -15.51
C LEU A 134 -9.43 15.18 -15.98
N LEU A 135 -8.82 14.03 -16.27
CA LEU A 135 -7.47 13.94 -16.82
C LEU A 135 -7.30 14.63 -18.16
N THR A 136 -8.30 14.64 -19.04
CA THR A 136 -8.20 15.36 -20.34
C THR A 136 -7.98 16.86 -20.18
N LYS A 137 -8.27 17.44 -19.00
CA LYS A 137 -7.97 18.86 -18.69
C LYS A 137 -6.50 19.09 -18.37
N THR A 138 -5.73 18.03 -18.11
CA THR A 138 -4.28 18.09 -17.87
C THR A 138 -3.53 18.01 -19.21
N LYS A 139 -2.21 18.27 -19.20
CA LYS A 139 -1.37 18.14 -20.41
C LYS A 139 -1.07 16.68 -20.79
N ARG A 140 -1.66 15.70 -20.10
CA ARG A 140 -1.31 14.30 -20.24
C ARG A 140 -2.24 13.52 -21.15
N LYS A 141 -1.65 12.55 -21.83
CA LYS A 141 -2.41 11.53 -22.55
C LYS A 141 -3.11 10.63 -21.51
N PRO A 142 -4.43 10.42 -21.60
CA PRO A 142 -5.14 9.48 -20.73
C PRO A 142 -4.68 8.04 -20.99
N PRO A 143 -4.75 7.16 -19.98
CA PRO A 143 -4.48 5.74 -20.18
C PRO A 143 -5.53 5.10 -21.10
N ILE A 144 -5.15 4.02 -21.78
CA ILE A 144 -6.09 3.16 -22.50
C ILE A 144 -6.96 2.44 -21.49
N LEU A 145 -8.29 2.50 -21.66
CA LEU A 145 -9.24 1.82 -20.79
C LEU A 145 -9.52 0.41 -21.33
N VAL A 146 -9.37 -0.59 -20.46
CA VAL A 146 -9.75 -1.98 -20.72
C VAL A 146 -10.87 -2.36 -19.74
N LEU A 147 -12.04 -2.67 -20.26
CA LEU A 147 -13.21 -3.08 -19.49
C LEU A 147 -13.11 -4.56 -19.12
N ILE A 148 -13.21 -4.87 -17.83
CA ILE A 148 -13.46 -6.21 -17.32
C ILE A 148 -14.98 -6.37 -17.23
N ALA A 149 -15.54 -7.08 -18.20
CA ALA A 149 -16.97 -7.35 -18.26
C ALA A 149 -17.40 -8.41 -17.24
N GLU A 150 -18.68 -8.43 -16.91
CA GLU A 150 -19.30 -9.51 -16.15
C GLU A 150 -19.31 -10.80 -17.00
N SER A 151 -18.91 -11.93 -16.42
CA SER A 151 -18.74 -13.19 -17.17
C SER A 151 -20.02 -13.71 -17.84
N ASP A 152 -21.20 -13.33 -17.34
CA ASP A 152 -22.52 -13.77 -17.83
C ASP A 152 -23.47 -12.58 -18.14
N GLY A 153 -22.97 -11.34 -18.06
CA GLY A 153 -23.76 -10.13 -18.23
C GLY A 153 -23.73 -9.58 -19.67
N PRO A 154 -24.76 -8.85 -20.12
CA PRO A 154 -24.68 -8.14 -21.39
C PRO A 154 -23.54 -7.11 -21.33
N LEU A 155 -22.70 -7.06 -22.37
CA LEU A 155 -21.74 -5.97 -22.53
C LEU A 155 -22.51 -4.63 -22.47
N PRO A 156 -22.04 -3.63 -21.72
CA PRO A 156 -22.67 -2.31 -21.73
C PRO A 156 -22.50 -1.67 -23.12
N THR A 157 -23.41 -1.94 -24.05
CA THR A 157 -23.33 -1.51 -25.46
C THR A 157 -23.44 0.00 -25.63
N ASP A 158 -23.96 0.71 -24.62
CA ASP A 158 -24.28 2.14 -24.75
C ASP A 158 -23.12 3.07 -24.37
N HIS A 159 -22.01 2.55 -23.82
CA HIS A 159 -20.90 3.37 -23.29
C HIS A 159 -19.49 2.95 -23.72
N ILE A 160 -19.35 1.94 -24.58
CA ILE A 160 -18.04 1.59 -25.16
C ILE A 160 -17.73 2.64 -26.24
N ALA A 161 -17.05 3.72 -25.84
CA ALA A 161 -16.40 4.61 -26.79
C ALA A 161 -15.49 3.78 -27.71
N SER A 162 -15.33 4.19 -28.97
CA SER A 162 -14.57 3.49 -30.04
C SER A 162 -13.11 3.09 -29.68
N GLU A 163 -12.59 3.51 -28.53
CA GLU A 163 -11.23 3.26 -28.04
C GLU A 163 -11.17 2.33 -26.80
N THR A 164 -12.31 1.87 -26.29
CA THR A 164 -12.37 0.97 -25.13
C THR A 164 -12.13 -0.46 -25.56
N HIS A 165 -11.19 -1.15 -24.91
CA HIS A 165 -10.93 -2.57 -25.14
C HIS A 165 -11.68 -3.41 -24.12
N GLU A 166 -12.04 -4.64 -24.46
CA GLU A 166 -12.66 -5.59 -23.53
C GLU A 166 -11.63 -6.66 -23.14
N TYR A 167 -11.64 -7.08 -21.88
CA TYR A 167 -10.63 -7.94 -21.28
C TYR A 167 -10.48 -9.30 -21.96
N GLU A 168 -11.58 -10.04 -22.20
CA GLU A 168 -11.52 -11.36 -22.83
C GLU A 168 -11.17 -11.26 -24.32
N CYS A 169 -11.60 -10.19 -25.01
CA CYS A 169 -11.15 -9.86 -26.36
C CYS A 169 -9.63 -9.64 -26.41
N LEU A 170 -9.09 -8.89 -25.44
CA LEU A 170 -7.65 -8.64 -25.33
C LEU A 170 -6.90 -9.94 -25.05
N LEU A 171 -7.44 -10.79 -24.20
CA LEU A 171 -6.91 -12.12 -23.92
C LEU A 171 -6.91 -13.01 -25.17
N ALA A 172 -7.99 -13.00 -25.96
CA ALA A 172 -8.10 -13.79 -27.19
C ALA A 172 -7.10 -13.35 -28.27
N ALA A 173 -6.76 -12.05 -28.32
CA ALA A 173 -5.74 -11.51 -29.23
C ALA A 173 -4.29 -11.85 -28.81
N GLY A 174 -4.09 -12.21 -27.55
CA GLY A 174 -2.79 -12.62 -27.01
C GLY A 174 -2.35 -14.01 -27.45
N HIS A 175 -1.03 -14.22 -27.54
CA HIS A 175 -0.45 -15.51 -27.93
C HIS A 175 0.24 -16.24 -26.77
N ASN A 176 0.12 -17.57 -26.73
CA ASN A 176 0.76 -18.42 -25.70
C ASN A 176 2.29 -18.45 -25.79
N GLY A 177 2.89 -18.09 -26.94
CA GLY A 177 4.34 -18.11 -27.16
C GLY A 177 5.10 -16.87 -26.66
N PHE A 178 4.52 -16.08 -25.76
CA PHE A 178 5.16 -14.85 -25.28
C PHE A 178 6.39 -15.14 -24.43
N GLU A 179 7.51 -14.50 -24.78
CA GLU A 179 8.72 -14.57 -23.98
C GLU A 179 8.60 -13.62 -22.79
N ILE A 180 8.43 -14.20 -21.60
CA ILE A 180 8.27 -13.46 -20.34
C ILE A 180 9.46 -12.52 -20.11
N ILE A 181 9.17 -11.23 -19.91
CA ILE A 181 10.17 -10.22 -19.60
C ILE A 181 10.54 -10.36 -18.12
N ARG A 182 11.70 -10.96 -17.85
CA ARG A 182 12.15 -11.25 -16.47
C ARG A 182 12.51 -9.97 -15.71
N PRO A 183 12.23 -9.88 -14.40
CA PRO A 183 12.73 -8.81 -13.56
C PRO A 183 14.26 -8.78 -13.56
N ASN A 184 14.85 -7.59 -13.58
CA ASN A 184 16.31 -7.42 -13.49
C ASN A 184 16.83 -7.53 -12.04
N THR A 185 15.93 -7.73 -11.08
CA THR A 185 16.23 -7.68 -9.64
C THR A 185 16.79 -8.99 -9.11
N ARG A 186 17.81 -8.89 -8.24
CA ARG A 186 18.29 -9.98 -7.39
C ARG A 186 17.46 -9.95 -6.10
N GLN A 187 16.94 -11.08 -5.63
CA GLN A 187 16.47 -11.18 -4.24
C GLN A 187 17.68 -11.11 -3.27
N GLY A 188 17.41 -11.09 -1.97
CA GLY A 188 18.42 -11.27 -0.92
C GLY A 188 18.80 -9.98 -0.20
N VAL A 189 18.16 -8.88 -0.56
CA VAL A 189 18.13 -7.68 0.27
C VAL A 189 17.10 -7.94 1.38
N HIS A 190 17.50 -7.73 2.63
CA HIS A 190 16.56 -7.58 3.74
C HIS A 190 15.48 -6.56 3.35
N HIS A 191 14.26 -6.71 3.88
CA HIS A 191 13.07 -5.87 3.66
C HIS A 191 13.33 -4.66 2.72
N VAL A 192 12.90 -4.76 1.45
CA VAL A 192 13.18 -3.76 0.40
C VAL A 192 12.87 -2.36 0.92
N GLY A 193 13.93 -1.58 1.21
CA GLY A 193 13.86 -0.19 1.67
C GLY A 193 14.18 0.09 3.14
N LEU A 194 14.69 -0.90 3.91
CA LEU A 194 15.03 -0.69 5.32
C LEU A 194 16.36 -1.34 5.72
N GLU A 195 17.46 -0.58 5.65
CA GLU A 195 18.76 -1.04 6.13
C GLU A 195 18.84 -1.08 7.65
N ASP A 196 18.18 -0.11 8.29
CA ASP A 196 18.29 0.14 9.71
C ASP A 196 17.05 0.89 10.23
N VAL A 197 16.71 0.64 11.49
CA VAL A 197 15.66 1.36 12.21
C VAL A 197 16.24 1.83 13.52
N GLU A 198 16.17 3.12 13.78
CA GLU A 198 16.74 3.70 14.99
C GLU A 198 15.83 4.79 15.57
N VAL A 199 15.85 4.93 16.90
CA VAL A 199 15.20 6.05 17.58
C VAL A 199 16.24 7.16 17.76
N LYS A 200 15.99 8.33 17.17
CA LYS A 200 16.95 9.43 17.12
C LYS A 200 16.36 10.74 17.60
N ASP A 201 17.20 11.59 18.18
CA ASP A 201 16.81 12.97 18.46
C ASP A 201 16.54 13.71 17.14
N PRO A 202 15.35 14.32 16.97
CA PRO A 202 14.90 14.89 15.70
C PRO A 202 15.68 16.15 15.26
N VAL A 203 16.45 16.75 16.16
CA VAL A 203 17.23 17.97 15.92
C VAL A 203 18.70 17.62 15.66
N THR A 204 19.29 16.80 16.52
CA THR A 204 20.72 16.46 16.50
C THR A 204 21.04 15.22 15.65
N MET A 205 20.03 14.40 15.32
CA MET A 205 20.15 13.12 14.59
C MET A 205 21.00 12.05 15.30
N ALA A 206 21.32 12.26 16.58
CA ALA A 206 22.00 11.28 17.43
C ALA A 206 21.02 10.19 17.90
N SER A 207 21.49 8.95 18.00
CA SER A 207 20.69 7.86 18.60
C SER A 207 20.41 8.14 20.07
N VAL A 208 19.18 7.90 20.51
CA VAL A 208 18.81 8.00 21.92
C VAL A 208 19.31 6.74 22.68
N PRO A 209 19.62 6.84 23.98
CA PRO A 209 19.97 5.66 24.78
C PRO A 209 18.81 4.67 24.87
N ALA A 210 19.14 3.38 24.91
CA ALA A 210 18.19 2.28 25.05
C ALA A 210 17.76 2.09 26.52
N ASP A 211 17.15 3.12 27.12
CA ASP A 211 16.78 3.17 28.55
C ASP A 211 15.26 3.01 28.81
N GLY A 212 14.46 2.89 27.75
CA GLY A 212 12.99 2.82 27.80
C GLY A 212 12.32 4.12 28.22
N LYS A 213 13.05 5.24 28.26
CA LYS A 213 12.59 6.52 28.82
C LYS A 213 12.86 7.70 27.91
N THR A 214 14.03 7.75 27.27
CA THR A 214 14.43 8.87 26.44
C THR A 214 13.66 8.81 25.11
N ILE A 215 12.84 9.83 24.88
CA ILE A 215 11.99 9.94 23.68
C ILE A 215 12.83 10.46 22.51
N GLY A 216 12.69 9.81 21.36
CA GLY A 216 13.16 10.30 20.06
C GLY A 216 12.15 9.97 18.96
N GLU A 217 12.52 10.23 17.72
CA GLU A 217 11.73 9.90 16.53
C GLU A 217 12.23 8.58 15.91
N ILE A 218 11.31 7.71 15.47
CA ILE A 218 11.65 6.52 14.70
C ILE A 218 12.13 6.96 13.31
N MET A 219 13.33 6.55 12.95
CA MET A 219 13.91 6.85 11.66
C MET A 219 14.37 5.58 10.95
N PHE A 220 14.21 5.61 9.64
CA PHE A 220 14.43 4.48 8.74
C PHE A 220 15.60 4.80 7.81
N ARG A 221 16.62 3.94 7.73
CA ARG A 221 17.75 4.16 6.79
C ARG A 221 17.49 3.45 5.47
N ASP A 222 17.58 4.20 4.38
CA ASP A 222 17.59 3.68 3.00
C ASP A 222 18.56 4.52 2.16
N LEU A 223 19.62 3.89 1.65
CA LEU A 223 20.65 4.57 0.85
C LEU A 223 20.23 4.79 -0.61
N GLU A 224 19.17 4.13 -1.10
CA GLU A 224 18.72 4.23 -2.50
C GLU A 224 17.47 5.08 -2.70
N ALA A 225 16.86 5.56 -1.61
CA ALA A 225 15.62 6.33 -1.67
C ALA A 225 15.81 7.81 -2.04
N THR A 226 14.70 8.47 -2.41
CA THR A 226 14.69 9.85 -2.92
C THR A 226 15.35 10.82 -1.93
N LYS A 227 16.39 11.55 -2.40
CA LYS A 227 17.24 12.47 -1.59
C LYS A 227 16.47 13.45 -0.70
N GLU A 228 15.27 13.84 -1.10
CA GLU A 228 14.40 14.77 -0.37
C GLU A 228 13.77 14.12 0.88
N ALA A 229 13.23 12.90 0.74
CA ALA A 229 12.61 12.17 1.84
C ALA A 229 13.63 11.60 2.85
N PHE A 230 14.87 11.35 2.38
CA PHE A 230 15.98 10.79 3.17
C PHE A 230 17.11 11.81 3.37
N ASN A 231 16.78 13.09 3.57
CA ASN A 231 17.81 14.10 3.82
C ASN A 231 18.64 13.71 5.06
N GLY A 232 19.96 13.55 4.89
CA GLY A 232 20.85 12.98 5.92
C GLY A 232 20.93 11.46 5.97
N GLY A 233 20.38 10.76 4.97
CA GLY A 233 20.40 9.29 4.83
C GLY A 233 19.31 8.56 5.61
N TRP A 234 18.44 9.29 6.32
CA TRP A 234 17.37 8.74 7.16
C TRP A 234 16.02 9.33 6.76
N PHE A 235 15.02 8.46 6.60
CA PHE A 235 13.63 8.84 6.48
C PHE A 235 13.02 8.99 7.86
N ARG A 236 12.31 10.10 8.01
CA ARG A 236 11.72 10.58 9.25
C ARG A 236 10.26 10.14 9.27
N SER A 237 9.92 9.20 10.14
CA SER A 237 8.59 8.59 10.17
C SER A 237 7.51 9.56 10.66
N GLY A 238 7.87 10.53 11.49
CA GLY A 238 6.90 11.29 12.27
C GLY A 238 6.47 10.59 13.57
N ASP A 239 6.90 9.37 13.85
CA ASP A 239 6.48 8.62 15.04
C ASP A 239 7.48 8.80 16.19
N LEU A 240 6.99 9.24 17.35
CA LEU A 240 7.77 9.35 18.59
C LEU A 240 7.83 8.00 19.30
N ALA A 241 9.00 7.66 19.83
CA ALA A 241 9.22 6.38 20.50
C ALA A 241 10.33 6.43 21.54
N VAL A 242 10.38 5.40 22.38
CA VAL A 242 11.52 5.07 23.23
C VAL A 242 12.14 3.75 22.79
N LYS A 243 13.42 3.55 23.09
CA LYS A 243 14.14 2.30 22.84
C LYS A 243 14.42 1.60 24.17
N HIS A 244 14.03 0.34 24.30
CA HIS A 244 14.26 -0.47 25.50
C HIS A 244 15.64 -1.17 25.48
N PRO A 245 16.18 -1.60 26.63
CA PRO A 245 17.50 -2.25 26.71
C PRO A 245 17.66 -3.53 25.86
N ASP A 246 16.54 -4.18 25.51
CA ASP A 246 16.48 -5.33 24.60
C ASP A 246 16.37 -4.94 23.11
N ASN A 247 16.48 -3.64 22.81
CA ASN A 247 16.31 -2.98 21.51
C ASN A 247 14.89 -2.98 20.94
N TYR A 248 13.88 -3.34 21.72
CA TYR A 248 12.50 -3.11 21.30
C TYR A 248 12.20 -1.61 21.28
N ILE A 249 11.47 -1.18 20.24
CA ILE A 249 11.00 0.19 20.09
C ILE A 249 9.53 0.22 20.51
N GLU A 250 9.20 1.11 21.45
CA GLU A 250 7.83 1.35 21.87
C GLU A 250 7.39 2.72 21.33
N VAL A 251 6.42 2.70 20.43
CA VAL A 251 5.79 3.92 19.89
C VAL A 251 5.00 4.61 21.00
N LYS A 252 5.22 5.91 21.16
CA LYS A 252 4.59 6.76 22.18
C LYS A 252 3.52 7.67 21.61
N ASP A 253 3.78 8.31 20.46
CA ASP A 253 2.86 9.29 19.87
C ASP A 253 3.25 9.61 18.42
N GLN A 254 2.49 10.47 17.73
CA GLN A 254 2.89 11.10 16.49
C GLN A 254 3.43 12.53 16.75
N LEU A 255 4.51 12.93 16.08
CA LEU A 255 5.13 14.25 16.20
C LEU A 255 4.13 15.40 15.99
N ASN A 256 3.14 15.21 15.12
CA ASN A 256 2.12 16.21 14.84
C ASN A 256 0.98 16.24 15.88
N ASP A 257 0.87 15.20 16.73
CA ASP A 257 -0.20 15.05 17.71
C ASP A 257 0.24 15.49 19.12
N VAL A 258 1.52 15.83 19.34
CA VAL A 258 2.02 16.38 20.62
C VAL A 258 1.38 17.74 20.91
N ILE A 259 0.78 17.86 22.10
CA ILE A 259 0.18 19.11 22.57
C ILE A 259 1.25 19.95 23.26
N ILE A 260 1.47 21.18 22.79
CA ILE A 260 2.41 22.12 23.42
C ILE A 260 1.60 23.11 24.26
N SER A 261 1.58 22.88 25.58
CA SER A 261 0.84 23.70 26.54
C SER A 261 1.81 24.48 27.43
N GLY A 262 1.93 25.78 27.21
CA GLY A 262 2.81 26.63 28.03
C GLY A 262 4.31 26.36 27.90
N GLY A 263 4.72 25.72 26.80
CA GLY A 263 6.11 25.30 26.58
C GLY A 263 6.41 23.87 27.03
N GLU A 264 5.45 23.17 27.64
CA GLU A 264 5.56 21.75 27.99
C GLU A 264 4.93 20.88 26.89
N ASN A 265 5.59 19.76 26.57
CA ASN A 265 5.09 18.77 25.62
C ASN A 265 4.23 17.74 26.36
N ILE A 266 2.98 17.58 25.94
CA ILE A 266 2.03 16.62 26.50
C ILE A 266 1.69 15.60 25.42
N SER A 267 1.96 14.33 25.69
CA SER A 267 1.54 13.23 24.81
C SER A 267 0.03 12.98 24.94
N THR A 268 -0.65 12.87 23.82
CA THR A 268 -2.09 12.56 23.78
C THR A 268 -2.34 11.15 24.29
N VAL A 269 -1.52 10.20 23.86
CA VAL A 269 -1.59 8.78 24.23
C VAL A 269 -1.39 8.58 25.73
N GLU A 270 -0.47 9.30 26.37
CA GLU A 270 -0.30 9.22 27.83
C GLU A 270 -1.57 9.64 28.58
N VAL A 271 -2.21 10.74 28.16
CA VAL A 271 -3.47 11.20 28.76
C VAL A 271 -4.60 10.21 28.48
N GLU A 272 -4.68 9.66 27.27
CA GLU A 272 -5.64 8.61 26.92
C GLU A 272 -5.47 7.36 27.79
N ILE A 273 -4.24 6.89 28.01
CA ILE A 273 -3.95 5.74 28.87
C ILE A 273 -4.44 5.98 30.30
N VAL A 274 -4.22 7.18 30.86
CA VAL A 274 -4.76 7.55 32.16
C VAL A 274 -6.29 7.51 32.14
N LEU A 275 -6.93 8.10 31.13
CA LEU A 275 -8.38 8.07 30.98
C LEU A 275 -8.95 6.65 30.86
N TYR A 276 -8.28 5.75 30.13
CA TYR A 276 -8.67 4.34 30.01
C TYR A 276 -8.63 3.58 31.34
N SER A 277 -7.82 4.04 32.30
CA SER A 277 -7.80 3.45 33.65
C SER A 277 -8.99 3.87 34.53
N HIS A 278 -9.75 4.89 34.12
CA HIS A 278 -10.95 5.32 34.84
C HIS A 278 -12.08 4.29 34.68
N PRO A 279 -12.71 3.81 35.77
CA PRO A 279 -13.68 2.70 35.71
C PRO A 279 -14.89 3.02 34.81
N ALA A 280 -15.31 4.28 34.76
CA ALA A 280 -16.45 4.74 33.97
C ALA A 280 -16.16 4.91 32.46
N ILE A 281 -14.90 5.00 32.02
CA ILE A 281 -14.57 5.32 30.62
C ILE A 281 -14.51 4.04 29.79
N LEU A 282 -15.17 4.05 28.63
CA LEU A 282 -15.15 3.00 27.61
C LEU A 282 -14.15 3.31 26.49
N GLU A 283 -14.23 4.54 25.95
CA GLU A 283 -13.36 5.06 24.89
C GLU A 283 -12.92 6.48 25.28
N ALA A 284 -11.68 6.84 24.96
CA ALA A 284 -11.14 8.18 25.12
C ALA A 284 -10.30 8.57 23.90
N ALA A 285 -10.43 9.82 23.47
CA ALA A 285 -9.56 10.44 22.49
C ALA A 285 -9.14 11.82 22.99
N VAL A 286 -7.86 12.15 22.91
CA VAL A 286 -7.33 13.43 23.39
C VAL A 286 -6.76 14.21 22.21
N VAL A 287 -7.15 15.47 22.07
CA VAL A 287 -6.67 16.36 21.00
C VAL A 287 -6.23 17.71 21.54
N ALA A 288 -5.36 18.39 20.78
CA ALA A 288 -4.98 19.76 21.07
C ALA A 288 -6.17 20.72 20.86
N ARG A 289 -6.52 21.50 21.89
CA ARG A 289 -7.46 22.61 21.78
C ARG A 289 -6.71 23.94 21.88
N PRO A 290 -6.86 24.88 20.92
CA PRO A 290 -6.27 26.21 21.03
C PRO A 290 -6.66 26.91 22.34
N ASP A 291 -5.69 27.56 22.99
CA ASP A 291 -5.88 28.29 24.24
C ASP A 291 -5.17 29.64 24.19
N ASN A 292 -5.85 30.70 24.62
CA ASN A 292 -5.33 32.07 24.52
C ASN A 292 -4.14 32.36 25.45
N HIS A 293 -3.95 31.55 26.49
CA HIS A 293 -2.88 31.73 27.47
C HIS A 293 -1.75 30.72 27.27
N TRP A 294 -2.11 29.46 27.05
CA TRP A 294 -1.16 28.35 26.97
C TRP A 294 -0.78 27.95 25.54
N GLY A 295 -1.36 28.60 24.53
CA GLY A 295 -1.22 28.22 23.12
C GLY A 295 -2.13 27.04 22.79
N GLN A 296 -1.95 25.90 23.48
CA GLN A 296 -2.82 24.74 23.40
C GLN A 296 -3.10 24.16 24.79
N THR A 297 -4.23 23.46 24.94
CA THR A 297 -4.58 22.67 26.12
C THR A 297 -5.14 21.31 25.69
N PRO A 298 -4.93 20.23 26.46
CA PRO A 298 -5.56 18.94 26.19
C PRO A 298 -7.09 19.03 26.27
N CYS A 299 -7.78 18.43 25.29
CA CYS A 299 -9.22 18.26 25.30
C CYS A 299 -9.56 16.79 25.05
N ALA A 300 -10.15 16.16 26.06
CA ALA A 300 -10.56 14.77 25.99
C ALA A 300 -12.03 14.65 25.55
N PHE A 301 -12.27 13.82 24.54
CA PHE A 301 -13.58 13.29 24.17
C PHE A 301 -13.70 11.90 24.76
N VAL A 302 -14.69 11.69 25.63
CA VAL A 302 -14.87 10.43 26.35
C VAL A 302 -16.24 9.84 26.09
N LYS A 303 -16.29 8.51 25.97
CA LYS A 303 -17.51 7.71 25.96
C LYS A 303 -17.56 6.91 27.24
N LEU A 304 -18.66 7.04 27.98
CA LEU A 304 -18.86 6.32 29.24
C LEU A 304 -19.38 4.90 28.99
N LYS A 305 -19.08 3.99 29.91
CA LYS A 305 -19.72 2.67 29.98
C LYS A 305 -21.19 2.81 30.38
N GLU A 306 -22.02 1.86 29.97
CA GLU A 306 -23.42 1.79 30.40
C GLU A 306 -23.52 1.80 31.95
N GLY A 307 -24.46 2.59 32.48
CA GLY A 307 -24.69 2.72 33.93
C GLY A 307 -23.83 3.77 34.63
N TYR A 308 -22.96 4.51 33.91
CA TYR A 308 -22.11 5.57 34.46
C TYR A 308 -22.55 7.00 34.05
N ASP A 309 -23.79 7.19 33.58
CA ASP A 309 -24.29 8.46 33.03
C ASP A 309 -24.23 9.67 34.01
N GLY A 310 -24.06 9.41 35.32
CA GLY A 310 -23.91 10.43 36.35
C GLY A 310 -22.50 11.00 36.51
N VAL A 311 -21.48 10.41 35.87
CA VAL A 311 -20.08 10.86 36.00
C VAL A 311 -19.87 12.13 35.18
N GLY A 312 -19.52 13.21 35.88
CA GLY A 312 -19.30 14.53 35.27
C GLY A 312 -17.86 14.77 34.84
N ALA A 313 -17.65 15.73 33.94
CA ALA A 313 -16.31 16.09 33.45
C ALA A 313 -15.32 16.45 34.58
N GLN A 314 -15.78 17.11 35.64
CA GLN A 314 -14.91 17.50 36.77
C GLN A 314 -14.39 16.30 37.58
N GLU A 315 -15.18 15.22 37.66
CA GLU A 315 -14.75 13.99 38.32
C GLU A 315 -13.63 13.31 37.53
N ILE A 316 -13.78 13.24 36.21
CA ILE A 316 -12.77 12.70 35.29
C ILE A 316 -11.51 13.56 35.31
N ILE A 317 -11.63 14.89 35.26
CA ILE A 317 -10.47 15.81 35.30
C ILE A 317 -9.70 15.66 36.61
N LYS A 318 -10.37 15.41 37.74
CA LYS A 318 -9.73 15.21 39.04
C LYS A 318 -9.01 13.87 39.17
N PHE A 319 -9.40 12.89 38.35
CA PHE A 319 -8.75 11.59 38.32
C PHE A 319 -7.41 11.61 37.57
N CYS A 320 -7.30 12.46 36.54
CA CYS A 320 -6.07 12.74 35.80
C CYS A 320 -5.11 13.61 36.63
#